data_AF-A0A5U3RA08-F1
#
_entry.id   AF-A0A5U3RA08-F1
#
_cell.length_a   1.000
_cell.length_b   1.000
_cell.length_c   1.000
_cell.angle_alpha   90.00
_cell.angle_beta   90.00
_cell.angle_gamma   90.00
#
_symmetry.space_group_name_H-M   'P 1'
#
loop_
_entity.id
_entity.type
_entity.pdbx_description
1 polymer ?
#
loop_
_entity_poly.entity_id
_entity_poly.type
_entity_poly.pdbx_seq_one_letter_code
_entity_poly.pdbx_strand_id
1 'polypeptide(L)'
;RSKKGRIRREMFARLRTNRFMKAKGSDSAAVVEFTGRVQRMARVHQYGLKDRPNRHSREVQYSARQLLGFSRDDEKIIESLIILAFGSG
;
A
#
# COMPACT_ATOMS: atom_id res chain seq x y z
N ARG A 1 -18.57 4.93 17.49
CA ARG A 1 -17.46 5.68 18.15
C ARG A 1 -16.50 4.66 18.78
N SER A 2 -15.20 4.66 18.46
CA SER A 2 -14.25 3.74 19.13
C SER A 2 -14.07 4.12 20.60
N LYS A 3 -13.92 3.13 21.50
CA LYS A 3 -13.63 3.37 22.93
C LYS A 3 -12.40 4.28 23.09
N LYS A 4 -12.48 5.24 24.01
CA LYS A 4 -11.39 6.15 24.38
C LYS A 4 -10.19 5.31 24.89
N GLY A 5 -8.98 5.59 24.40
CA GLY A 5 -7.75 4.87 24.79
C GLY A 5 -7.36 3.67 23.91
N ARG A 6 -8.21 3.22 22.97
CA ARG A 6 -7.82 2.11 22.07
C ARG A 6 -6.78 2.57 21.05
N ILE A 7 -5.61 1.94 21.06
CA ILE A 7 -4.60 2.11 20.01
C ILE A 7 -5.16 1.56 18.69
N ARG A 8 -5.14 2.38 17.65
CA ARG A 8 -5.55 1.98 16.30
C ARG A 8 -4.41 1.20 15.66
N ARG A 9 -4.69 -0.03 15.23
CA ARG A 9 -3.74 -0.87 14.49
C ARG A 9 -3.66 -0.50 13.00
N GLU A 10 -4.73 0.09 12.48
CA GLU A 10 -4.77 0.60 11.11
C GLU A 10 -4.05 1.95 11.01
N MET A 11 -3.02 2.03 10.18
CA MET A 11 -2.45 3.32 9.80
C MET A 11 -3.37 4.04 8.83
N PHE A 12 -3.29 5.38 8.83
CA PHE A 12 -3.89 6.23 7.81
C PHE A 12 -5.40 6.11 7.62
N ALA A 13 -6.14 5.60 8.62
CA ALA A 13 -7.60 5.47 8.55
C ALA A 13 -8.32 6.77 8.16
N ARG A 14 -7.77 7.94 8.55
CA ARG A 14 -8.28 9.25 8.12
C ARG A 14 -7.82 9.64 6.72
N LEU A 15 -6.60 9.28 6.33
CA LEU A 15 -6.02 9.69 5.05
C LEU A 15 -6.55 8.85 3.88
N ARG A 16 -7.12 7.67 4.14
CA ARG A 16 -7.77 6.83 3.12
C ARG A 16 -9.18 7.28 2.70
N THR A 17 -9.62 8.47 3.09
CA THR A 17 -10.93 9.01 2.71
C THR A 17 -10.85 9.86 1.43
N ASN A 18 -11.98 10.05 0.76
CA ASN A 18 -12.09 10.81 -0.49
C ASN A 18 -11.44 12.21 -0.43
N ARG A 19 -11.50 12.89 0.72
CA ARG A 19 -10.90 14.22 0.95
C ARG A 19 -9.42 14.28 0.61
N PHE A 20 -8.70 13.17 0.75
CA PHE A 20 -7.26 13.10 0.53
C PHE A 20 -6.90 12.34 -0.74
N MET A 21 -7.89 11.96 -1.56
CA MET A 21 -7.71 11.25 -2.82
C MET A 21 -8.16 12.11 -3.99
N LYS A 22 -7.62 11.84 -5.17
CA LYS A 22 -8.13 12.34 -6.46
C LYS A 22 -8.14 11.20 -7.46
N ALA A 23 -9.17 11.17 -8.29
CA ALA A 23 -9.26 10.27 -9.42
C ALA A 23 -8.75 10.97 -10.68
N LYS A 24 -8.08 10.22 -11.55
CA LYS A 24 -7.71 10.63 -12.90
C LYS A 24 -8.05 9.49 -13.85
N GLY A 25 -8.57 9.83 -15.01
CA GLY A 25 -8.86 8.88 -16.09
C GLY A 25 -8.16 9.29 -17.38
N SER A 26 -7.83 8.29 -18.18
CA SER A 26 -7.51 8.38 -19.61
C SER A 26 -8.34 7.35 -20.36
N ASP A 27 -8.31 7.38 -21.69
CA ASP A 27 -9.06 6.45 -22.53
C ASP A 27 -8.71 4.97 -22.27
N SER A 28 -7.52 4.71 -21.71
CA SER A 28 -6.98 3.37 -21.44
C SER A 28 -6.86 3.00 -19.96
N ALA A 29 -7.04 3.94 -19.03
CA ALA A 29 -6.79 3.68 -17.61
C ALA A 29 -7.53 4.63 -16.66
N ALA A 30 -7.76 4.16 -15.44
CA ALA A 30 -8.23 5.00 -14.34
C ALA A 30 -7.33 4.77 -13.11
N VAL A 31 -6.93 5.86 -12.45
CA VAL A 31 -6.06 5.84 -11.28
C VAL A 31 -6.66 6.68 -10.17
N VAL A 32 -6.59 6.16 -8.94
CA VAL A 32 -6.85 6.92 -7.72
C VAL A 32 -5.54 7.14 -7.00
N GLU A 33 -5.19 8.39 -6.75
CA GLU A 33 -3.97 8.77 -6.07
C GLU A 33 -4.25 9.65 -4.84
N PHE A 34 -3.37 9.55 -3.83
CA PHE A 34 -3.39 10.50 -2.72
C PHE A 34 -2.99 11.91 -3.19
N THR A 35 -3.47 12.93 -2.48
CA THR A 35 -3.19 14.33 -2.79
C THR A 35 -2.04 14.89 -1.94
N GLY A 36 -1.26 15.79 -2.54
CA GLY A 36 -0.26 16.62 -1.85
C GLY A 36 0.65 15.85 -0.88
N ARG A 37 0.81 16.37 0.34
CA ARG A 37 1.68 15.80 1.37
C ARG A 37 1.28 14.37 1.79
N VAL A 38 -0.01 14.03 1.70
CA VAL A 38 -0.48 12.67 2.05
C VAL A 38 0.12 11.63 1.13
N GLN A 39 0.29 11.94 -0.16
CA GLN A 39 0.92 11.05 -1.11
C GLN A 39 2.37 10.73 -0.74
N ARG A 40 3.12 11.72 -0.26
CA ARG A 40 4.49 11.52 0.24
C ARG A 40 4.51 10.63 1.48
N MET A 41 3.64 10.91 2.45
CA MET A 41 3.54 10.09 3.67
C MET A 41 3.19 8.63 3.34
N ALA A 42 2.21 8.40 2.46
CA ALA A 42 1.83 7.07 2.02
C ALA A 42 3.01 6.32 1.39
N ARG A 43 3.78 6.98 0.49
CA ARG A 43 4.97 6.38 -0.13
C ARG A 43 6.07 6.04 0.86
N VAL A 44 6.38 6.94 1.80
CA VAL A 44 7.37 6.69 2.86
C VAL A 44 7.03 5.42 3.63
N HIS A 45 5.78 5.28 4.05
CA HIS A 45 5.37 4.14 4.84
C HIS A 45 5.15 2.86 4.02
N GLN A 46 4.77 2.96 2.75
CA GLN A 46 4.57 1.80 1.89
C GLN A 46 5.92 1.16 1.53
N TYR A 47 6.87 1.98 1.08
CA TYR A 47 8.17 1.52 0.61
C TYR A 47 9.24 1.49 1.70
N GLY A 48 8.91 1.89 2.93
CA GLY A 48 9.89 1.98 4.02
C GLY A 48 11.00 2.96 3.68
N LEU A 49 10.66 4.21 3.36
CA LEU A 49 11.65 5.26 3.12
C LEU A 49 11.99 5.97 4.42
N LYS A 50 12.99 6.86 4.37
CA LYS A 50 13.32 7.76 5.48
C LYS A 50 12.42 8.99 5.50
N ASP A 51 12.04 9.45 6.68
CA ASP A 51 11.34 10.74 6.85
C ASP A 51 11.63 11.39 8.20
N ARG A 52 11.40 12.70 8.29
CA ARG A 52 11.36 13.49 9.53
C ARG A 52 9.91 13.79 9.90
N PRO A 53 9.29 13.02 10.83
CA PRO A 53 7.87 13.18 11.16
C PRO A 53 7.46 14.59 11.61
N ASN A 54 8.39 15.35 12.21
CA ASN A 54 8.22 16.76 12.50
C ASN A 54 9.54 17.55 12.28
N ARG A 55 9.47 18.88 12.28
CA ARG A 55 10.64 19.75 11.99
C ARG A 55 11.83 19.53 12.94
N HIS A 56 11.58 19.06 14.15
CA HIS A 56 12.58 18.88 15.20
C HIS A 56 12.95 17.41 15.43
N SER A 57 12.31 16.48 14.73
CA SER A 57 12.60 15.05 14.85
C SER A 57 13.82 14.69 14.00
N ARG A 58 14.61 13.75 14.53
CA ARG A 58 15.63 13.06 13.74
C ARG A 58 14.97 12.33 12.57
N GLU A 59 15.77 12.07 11.54
CA GLU A 59 15.33 11.23 10.43
C GLU A 59 15.12 9.79 10.92
N VAL A 60 13.99 9.19 10.54
CA VAL A 60 13.58 7.85 10.93
C VAL A 60 13.43 7.00 9.67
N GLN A 61 14.02 5.80 9.71
CA GLN A 61 13.83 4.75 8.71
C GLN A 61 12.56 3.95 9.05
N TYR A 62 11.58 3.94 8.15
CA TYR A 62 10.37 3.13 8.31
C TYR A 62 10.57 1.72 7.75
N SER A 63 9.89 0.73 8.32
CA SER A 63 9.81 -0.60 7.71
C SER A 63 8.90 -0.58 6.48
N ALA A 64 9.32 -1.24 5.41
CA ALA A 64 8.50 -1.39 4.21
C ALA A 64 7.31 -2.30 4.52
N ARG A 65 6.15 -1.98 3.92
CA ARG A 65 4.96 -2.83 4.02
C ARG A 65 4.90 -3.75 2.83
N GLN A 66 5.24 -5.02 3.06
CA GLN A 66 5.04 -6.08 2.09
C GLN A 66 3.55 -6.18 1.74
N LEU A 67 3.25 -6.20 0.44
CA LEU A 67 1.90 -6.50 -0.04
C LEU A 67 1.63 -7.98 0.19
N LEU A 68 0.42 -8.30 0.64
CA LEU A 68 -0.06 -9.68 0.62
C LEU A 68 -0.24 -10.09 -0.84
N GLY A 69 0.19 -11.30 -1.16
CA GLY A 69 0.16 -11.81 -2.52
C GLY A 69 1.04 -13.03 -2.64
N PHE A 70 1.16 -13.51 -3.87
CA PHE A 70 2.01 -14.63 -4.20
C PHE A 70 3.47 -14.18 -4.22
N SER A 71 4.32 -14.95 -3.56
CA SER A 71 5.76 -14.89 -3.83
C SER A 71 6.03 -15.39 -5.25
N ARG A 72 7.24 -15.16 -5.75
CA ARG A 72 7.66 -15.73 -7.04
C ARG A 72 7.60 -17.25 -7.07
N ASP A 73 7.79 -17.88 -5.91
CA ASP A 73 7.70 -19.34 -5.82
C ASP A 73 6.24 -19.80 -5.83
N ASP A 74 5.35 -19.06 -5.15
CA ASP A 74 3.91 -19.29 -5.23
C ASP A 74 3.40 -19.12 -6.67
N GLU A 75 3.85 -18.09 -7.39
CA GLU A 75 3.50 -17.86 -8.80
C GLU A 75 3.89 -19.05 -9.68
N LYS A 76 5.12 -19.57 -9.53
CA LYS A 76 5.60 -20.74 -10.29
C LYS A 76 4.80 -22.00 -9.98
N ILE A 77 4.46 -22.21 -8.71
CA ILE A 77 3.64 -23.34 -8.29
C ILE A 77 2.26 -23.25 -8.93
N ILE A 78 1.63 -22.06 -8.88
CA ILE A 78 0.33 -21.81 -9.49
C ILE A 78 0.38 -22.05 -11.00
N GLU A 79 1.39 -21.52 -11.68
CA GLU A 79 1.60 -21.73 -13.12
C GLU A 79 1.75 -23.21 -13.45
N SER A 80 2.57 -23.95 -12.68
CA SER A 80 2.78 -25.38 -12.88
C SER A 80 1.50 -26.19 -12.67
N LEU A 81 0.70 -25.83 -11.66
CA LEU A 81 -0.59 -26.47 -11.39
C LEU A 81 -1.60 -26.21 -12.52
N ILE A 82 -1.63 -25.00 -13.07
CA ILE A 82 -2.49 -24.67 -14.21
C ILE A 82 -2.07 -25.49 -15.45
N ILE A 83 -0.77 -25.54 -15.75
CA ILE A 83 -0.25 -26.34 -16.88
C ILE A 83 -0.57 -27.83 -16.69
N LEU A 84 -0.39 -28.38 -15.48
CA LEU A 84 -0.71 -29.77 -15.21
C LEU A 84 -2.21 -30.06 -15.41
N ALA A 85 -3.07 -29.17 -14.90
CA ALA A 85 -4.51 -29.34 -14.92
C ALA A 85 -5.12 -29.20 -16.33
N PHE A 86 -4.53 -28.38 -17.21
CA PHE A 86 -5.11 -28.05 -18.52
C PHE A 86 -4.22 -28.36 -19.74
N GLY A 87 -2.93 -28.65 -19.54
CA GLY A 87 -1.97 -28.98 -20.59
C GLY A 87 -1.88 -30.46 -20.93
N SER A 88 -2.70 -31.30 -20.29
CA SER A 88 -2.82 -32.74 -20.56
C SER A 88 -3.95 -33.02 -21.55
N GLY A 89 -3.95 -32.31 -22.69
CA GLY A 89 -4.88 -32.50 -23.81
C GLY A 89 -4.13 -32.73 -25.10
#